data_AF-A0A9R0TCK3-F1
#
_entry.id   AF-A0A9R0TCK3-F1
#
_cell.length_a   1.000
_cell.length_b   1.000
_cell.length_c   1.000
_cell.angle_alpha   90.00
_cell.angle_beta   90.00
_cell.angle_gamma   90.00
#
_symmetry.space_group_name_H-M   'P 1'
#
loop_
_entity.id
_entity.type
_entity.pdbx_description
1 polymer ?
#
loop_
_entity_poly.entity_id
_entity_poly.type
_entity_poly.pdbx_seq_one_letter_code
_entity_poly.pdbx_strand_id
1 'polypeptide(L)'
;MNALEELYRIALAQALIALCGTVPGYWFTVAFIDIIGRFWIQLMGFTMMTIFMLAIAIPYDYLVKPGHHTGFVVLYGLTFFFANFGPNSTTFIVPAEIFPARLRSTCHGISAATGKAGAIIGAFGFLYASQDQKKPETGYSRGIGMRNALFVLAGTNFGPALFLVGARV
;
A
#
# COMPACT_ATOMS: atom_id res chain seq x y z
N MET A 1 -24.75 -10.48 11.77
CA MET A 1 -23.62 -11.21 11.16
C MET A 1 -22.77 -11.75 12.32
N ASN A 2 -22.37 -13.01 12.28
CA ASN A 2 -21.52 -13.58 13.34
C ASN A 2 -20.06 -13.16 13.08
N ALA A 3 -19.25 -12.92 14.12
CA ALA A 3 -17.89 -12.37 13.95
C ALA A 3 -16.99 -13.27 13.06
N LEU A 4 -17.17 -14.60 13.16
CA LEU A 4 -16.47 -15.56 12.29
C LEU A 4 -16.85 -15.44 10.82
N GLU A 5 -18.12 -15.19 10.52
CA GLU A 5 -18.62 -15.02 9.15
C GLU A 5 -18.08 -13.73 8.53
N GLU A 6 -18.00 -12.66 9.33
CA GLU A 6 -17.41 -11.39 8.91
C GLU A 6 -15.90 -11.54 8.61
N LEU A 7 -15.16 -12.16 9.54
CA LEU A 7 -13.75 -12.49 9.35
C LEU A 7 -13.52 -13.33 8.10
N TYR A 8 -14.35 -14.35 7.87
CA TYR A 8 -14.25 -15.21 6.70
C TYR A 8 -14.46 -14.43 5.40
N ARG A 9 -15.45 -13.52 5.34
CA ARG A 9 -15.70 -12.68 4.17
C ARG A 9 -14.57 -11.70 3.90
N ILE A 10 -14.03 -11.07 4.95
CA ILE A 10 -12.87 -10.17 4.82
C ILE A 10 -11.65 -10.96 4.32
N ALA A 11 -11.38 -12.14 4.88
CA ALA A 11 -10.28 -12.99 4.48
C ALA A 11 -10.41 -13.45 3.02
N LEU A 12 -11.61 -13.85 2.57
CA LEU A 12 -11.87 -14.19 1.17
C LEU A 12 -11.62 -13.01 0.23
N ALA A 13 -12.09 -11.82 0.59
CA ALA A 13 -11.87 -10.62 -0.21
C ALA A 13 -10.37 -10.31 -0.35
N GLN A 14 -9.63 -10.39 0.76
CA GLN A 14 -8.18 -10.20 0.76
C GLN A 14 -7.45 -11.30 -0.03
N ALA A 15 -7.88 -12.55 0.06
CA ALA A 15 -7.33 -13.66 -0.71
C ALA A 15 -7.53 -13.47 -2.22
N LEU A 16 -8.70 -13.00 -2.65
CA LEU A 16 -8.98 -12.68 -4.05
C LEU A 16 -8.09 -11.53 -4.55
N ILE A 17 -7.94 -10.47 -3.76
CA ILE A 17 -7.04 -9.35 -4.10
C ILE A 17 -5.60 -9.84 -4.17
N ALA A 18 -5.20 -10.73 -3.27
CA ALA A 18 -3.87 -11.31 -3.26
C ALA A 18 -3.60 -12.16 -4.51
N LEU A 19 -4.54 -13.01 -4.88
CA LEU A 19 -4.41 -13.90 -6.03
C LEU A 19 -4.42 -13.14 -7.36
N CYS A 20 -5.27 -12.12 -7.49
CA CYS A 20 -5.46 -11.38 -8.74
C CYS A 20 -4.52 -10.17 -8.89
N GLY A 21 -4.06 -9.58 -7.79
CA GLY A 21 -3.23 -8.37 -7.79
C GLY A 21 -1.80 -8.64 -7.32
N THR A 22 -1.66 -9.13 -6.09
CA THR A 22 -0.36 -9.27 -5.41
C THR A 22 0.55 -10.29 -6.09
N VAL A 23 0.04 -11.48 -6.40
CA VAL A 23 0.82 -12.57 -7.02
C VAL A 23 1.28 -12.20 -8.44
N PRO A 24 0.40 -11.73 -9.35
CA PRO A 24 0.84 -11.29 -10.67
C PRO A 24 1.82 -10.13 -10.60
N GLY A 25 1.59 -9.16 -9.69
CA GLY A 25 2.50 -8.02 -9.50
C GLY A 25 3.93 -8.46 -9.18
N TYR A 26 4.09 -9.48 -8.33
CA TYR A 26 5.39 -10.01 -7.96
C TYR A 26 6.12 -10.67 -9.14
N TRP A 27 5.42 -11.48 -9.93
CA TRP A 27 5.99 -12.10 -11.13
C TRP A 27 6.41 -11.07 -12.17
N PHE A 28 5.62 -10.00 -12.33
CA PHE A 28 6.02 -8.87 -13.15
C PHE A 28 7.29 -8.21 -12.58
N THR A 29 7.42 -8.01 -11.28
CA THR A 29 8.68 -7.47 -10.72
C THR A 29 9.85 -8.35 -11.11
N VAL A 30 9.76 -9.66 -10.90
CA VAL A 30 10.85 -10.60 -11.22
C VAL A 30 11.23 -10.53 -12.70
N ALA A 31 10.26 -10.42 -13.60
CA ALA A 31 10.53 -10.34 -15.04
C ALA A 31 11.18 -9.01 -15.46
N PHE A 32 10.82 -7.89 -14.81
CA PHE A 32 11.25 -6.55 -15.23
C PHE A 32 12.39 -5.96 -14.41
N ILE A 33 12.72 -6.53 -13.25
CA ILE A 33 13.71 -5.95 -12.31
C ILE A 33 15.11 -5.85 -12.91
N ASP A 34 15.53 -6.84 -13.68
CA ASP A 34 16.85 -6.86 -14.31
C ASP A 34 16.90 -6.03 -15.61
N ILE A 35 15.76 -5.66 -16.18
CA ILE A 35 15.65 -4.91 -17.45
C ILE A 35 15.50 -3.41 -17.19
N ILE A 36 14.55 -3.03 -16.32
CA ILE A 36 14.17 -1.63 -16.06
C ILE A 36 15.02 -1.03 -14.92
N GLY A 37 15.49 -1.88 -14.00
CA GLY A 37 16.22 -1.49 -12.82
C GLY A 37 15.32 -1.14 -11.63
N ARG A 38 15.85 -1.42 -10.44
CA ARG A 38 15.17 -1.37 -9.14
C ARG A 38 14.61 0.03 -8.82
N PHE A 39 15.38 1.06 -9.15
CA PHE A 39 15.01 2.45 -8.91
C PHE A 39 13.75 2.87 -9.67
N TRP A 40 13.73 2.63 -10.98
CA TRP A 40 12.63 3.03 -11.86
C TRP A 40 11.34 2.26 -11.56
N ILE A 41 11.46 0.98 -11.19
CA ILE A 41 10.34 0.16 -10.74
C ILE A 41 9.73 0.71 -9.44
N GLN A 42 10.57 1.12 -8.49
CA GLN A 42 10.09 1.69 -7.24
C GLN A 42 9.41 3.06 -7.44
N LEU A 43 9.98 3.91 -8.29
CA LEU A 43 9.39 5.20 -8.64
C LEU A 43 8.04 5.01 -9.36
N MET A 44 8.00 4.14 -10.37
CA MET A 44 6.77 3.82 -11.10
C MET A 44 5.69 3.27 -10.16
N GLY A 45 6.06 2.37 -9.25
CA GLY A 45 5.14 1.83 -8.24
C GLY A 45 4.52 2.91 -7.37
N PHE A 46 5.33 3.79 -6.77
CA PHE A 46 4.81 4.89 -5.96
C PHE A 46 3.95 5.87 -6.76
N THR A 47 4.35 6.23 -7.98
CA THR A 47 3.56 7.12 -8.85
C THR A 47 2.20 6.51 -9.18
N MET A 48 2.17 5.24 -9.59
CA MET A 48 0.93 4.55 -9.93
C MET A 48 0.03 4.35 -8.71
N MET A 49 0.58 4.00 -7.55
CA MET A 49 -0.20 3.92 -6.30
C MET A 49 -0.84 5.26 -5.92
N THR A 50 -0.12 6.38 -6.08
CA THR A 50 -0.67 7.72 -5.85
C THR A 50 -1.80 8.04 -6.82
N ILE A 51 -1.64 7.75 -8.11
CA ILE A 51 -2.67 7.98 -9.12
C ILE A 51 -3.94 7.19 -8.80
N PHE A 52 -3.82 5.89 -8.48
CA PHE A 52 -4.99 5.07 -8.18
C PHE A 52 -5.65 5.44 -6.85
N MET A 53 -4.88 5.82 -5.82
CA MET A 53 -5.46 6.34 -4.58
C MET A 53 -6.21 7.66 -4.80
N LEU A 54 -5.69 8.57 -5.62
CA LEU A 54 -6.42 9.80 -5.98
C LEU A 54 -7.67 9.50 -6.82
N ALA A 55 -7.58 8.54 -7.75
CA ALA A 55 -8.71 8.09 -8.56
C ALA A 55 -9.82 7.43 -7.74
N ILE A 56 -9.48 6.83 -6.58
CA ILE A 56 -10.47 6.32 -5.61
C ILE A 56 -10.98 7.46 -4.71
N ALA A 57 -10.11 8.37 -4.28
CA ALA A 57 -10.45 9.45 -3.33
C ALA A 57 -11.38 10.52 -3.91
N ILE A 58 -11.20 10.90 -5.18
CA ILE A 58 -11.98 11.97 -5.82
C ILE A 58 -13.46 11.59 -5.96
N PRO A 59 -13.83 10.45 -6.60
CA PRO A 59 -15.20 9.97 -6.72
C PRO A 59 -15.63 9.02 -5.58
N TYR A 60 -14.98 9.07 -4.41
CA TYR A 60 -15.24 8.15 -3.29
C TYR A 60 -16.73 8.02 -2.95
N ASP A 61 -17.44 9.15 -2.84
CA ASP A 61 -18.88 9.19 -2.50
C ASP A 61 -19.79 8.62 -3.61
N TYR A 62 -19.29 8.50 -4.84
CA TYR A 62 -19.99 7.89 -5.97
C TYR A 62 -19.68 6.39 -6.08
N LEU A 63 -18.43 6.00 -5.88
CA LEU A 63 -17.97 4.60 -5.95
C LEU A 63 -18.51 3.73 -4.82
N VAL A 64 -18.77 4.31 -3.65
CA VAL A 64 -19.32 3.60 -2.48
C VAL A 64 -20.84 3.33 -2.62
N LYS A 65 -21.54 4.04 -3.51
CA LYS A 65 -22.98 3.83 -3.73
C LYS A 65 -23.26 2.45 -4.35
N PRO A 66 -24.36 1.78 -3.96
CA PRO A 66 -24.72 0.47 -4.50
C PRO A 66 -24.91 0.56 -6.02
N GLY A 67 -24.14 -0.24 -6.76
CA GLY A 67 -24.13 -0.29 -8.24
C GLY A 67 -22.76 -0.06 -8.90
N HIS A 68 -21.81 0.61 -8.24
CA HIS A 68 -20.48 0.92 -8.80
C HIS A 68 -19.30 0.25 -8.07
N HIS A 69 -19.59 -0.73 -7.20
CA HIS A 69 -18.59 -1.41 -6.37
C HIS A 69 -17.49 -2.11 -7.18
N THR A 70 -17.82 -2.59 -8.38
CA THR A 70 -16.85 -3.23 -9.28
C THR A 70 -15.70 -2.28 -9.65
N GLY A 71 -15.99 -1.00 -9.90
CA GLY A 71 -14.96 0.00 -10.23
C GLY A 71 -14.02 0.26 -9.06
N PHE A 72 -14.56 0.31 -7.83
CA PHE A 72 -13.76 0.42 -6.62
C PHE A 72 -12.83 -0.78 -6.43
N VAL A 73 -13.36 -2.00 -6.57
CA VAL A 73 -12.59 -3.24 -6.39
C VAL A 73 -11.48 -3.35 -7.44
N VAL A 74 -11.74 -2.98 -8.70
CA VAL A 74 -10.72 -3.00 -9.76
C VAL A 74 -9.61 -2.00 -9.48
N LEU A 75 -9.93 -0.74 -9.16
CA LEU A 75 -8.94 0.28 -8.84
C LEU A 75 -8.13 -0.08 -7.59
N TYR A 76 -8.80 -0.63 -6.58
CA TYR A 76 -8.16 -1.10 -5.35
C TYR A 76 -7.21 -2.27 -5.64
N GLY A 77 -7.67 -3.29 -6.38
CA GLY A 77 -6.84 -4.42 -6.80
C GLY A 77 -5.63 -3.98 -7.64
N LEU A 78 -5.80 -3.01 -8.53
CA LEU A 78 -4.73 -2.44 -9.33
C LEU A 78 -3.72 -1.67 -8.46
N THR A 79 -4.17 -0.97 -7.43
CA THR A 79 -3.30 -0.35 -6.43
C THR A 79 -2.42 -1.39 -5.74
N PHE A 80 -3.00 -2.53 -5.35
CA PHE A 80 -2.24 -3.67 -4.78
C PHE A 80 -1.29 -4.31 -5.78
N PHE A 81 -1.67 -4.42 -7.04
CA PHE A 81 -0.79 -4.91 -8.10
C PHE A 81 0.47 -4.03 -8.20
N PHE A 82 0.32 -2.70 -8.33
CA PHE A 82 1.47 -1.80 -8.44
C PHE A 82 2.27 -1.67 -7.13
N ALA A 83 1.63 -1.84 -5.97
CA ALA A 83 2.32 -1.95 -4.69
C ALA A 83 3.32 -3.12 -4.67
N ASN A 84 2.89 -4.26 -5.21
CA ASN A 84 3.69 -5.48 -5.27
C ASN A 84 4.69 -5.47 -6.43
N PHE A 85 4.32 -4.85 -7.55
CA PHE A 85 5.23 -4.66 -8.68
C PHE A 85 6.43 -3.78 -8.31
N GLY A 86 6.20 -2.70 -7.56
CA GLY A 86 7.22 -1.73 -7.20
C GLY A 86 7.75 -1.89 -5.78
N PRO A 87 7.28 -1.06 -4.84
CA PRO A 87 7.94 -0.83 -3.55
C PRO A 87 8.00 -2.07 -2.65
N ASN A 88 7.01 -2.97 -2.64
CA ASN A 88 7.08 -4.14 -1.75
C ASN A 88 8.25 -5.06 -2.09
N SER A 89 8.53 -5.26 -3.38
CA SER A 89 9.58 -6.16 -3.81
C SER A 89 10.96 -5.49 -3.75
N THR A 90 11.08 -4.25 -4.22
CA THR A 90 12.37 -3.55 -4.24
C THR A 90 12.89 -3.21 -2.84
N THR A 91 12.01 -2.97 -1.86
CA THR A 91 12.43 -2.66 -0.47
C THR A 91 13.11 -3.83 0.24
N PHE A 92 12.85 -5.08 -0.14
CA PHE A 92 13.60 -6.23 0.38
C PHE A 92 14.91 -6.48 -0.38
N ILE A 93 14.90 -6.20 -1.68
CA ILE A 93 15.99 -6.54 -2.59
C ILE A 93 17.14 -5.51 -2.48
N VAL A 94 16.83 -4.22 -2.43
CA VAL A 94 17.83 -3.13 -2.40
C VAL A 94 18.77 -3.22 -1.18
N PRO A 95 18.29 -3.46 0.06
CA PRO A 95 19.16 -3.70 1.22
C PRO A 95 20.08 -4.91 1.04
N ALA A 96 19.60 -5.99 0.41
CA ALA A 96 20.40 -7.21 0.23
C ALA A 96 21.61 -6.98 -0.69
N GLU A 97 21.49 -6.03 -1.62
CA GLU A 97 22.54 -5.67 -2.58
C GLU A 97 23.50 -4.61 -2.08
N ILE A 98 23.00 -3.60 -1.38
CA ILE A 98 23.84 -2.49 -0.91
C ILE A 98 24.69 -2.90 0.29
N PHE A 99 24.19 -3.80 1.15
CA PHE A 99 24.91 -4.16 2.37
C PHE A 99 26.01 -5.23 2.11
N PRO A 100 27.26 -4.97 2.57
CA PRO A 100 28.35 -5.94 2.45
C PRO A 100 28.00 -7.23 3.19
N ALA A 101 28.37 -8.38 2.63
CA ALA A 101 27.95 -9.71 3.12
C ALA A 101 28.21 -9.94 4.63
N ARG A 102 29.20 -9.26 5.21
CA ARG A 102 29.58 -9.36 6.63
C ARG A 102 28.60 -8.67 7.60
N LEU A 103 27.82 -7.68 7.13
CA LEU A 103 26.85 -6.90 7.92
C LEU A 103 25.41 -7.05 7.40
N ARG A 104 25.21 -7.84 6.35
CA ARG A 104 23.91 -7.99 5.69
C ARG A 104 22.80 -8.41 6.64
N SER A 105 23.06 -9.34 7.57
CA SER A 105 22.04 -9.81 8.52
C SER A 105 21.60 -8.74 9.52
N THR A 106 22.55 -7.95 10.07
CA THR A 106 22.24 -6.90 11.05
C THR A 106 21.56 -5.70 10.39
N CYS A 107 22.08 -5.23 9.26
CA CYS A 107 21.49 -4.11 8.52
C CYS A 107 20.13 -4.46 7.91
N HIS A 108 19.95 -5.69 7.40
CA HIS A 108 18.64 -6.17 6.95
C HIS A 108 17.66 -6.30 8.11
N GLY A 109 18.12 -6.78 9.28
CA GLY A 109 17.31 -6.85 10.50
C GLY A 109 16.80 -5.48 10.95
N ILE A 110 17.68 -4.48 11.01
CA ILE A 110 17.30 -3.10 11.37
C ILE A 110 16.33 -2.53 10.34
N SER A 111 16.63 -2.65 9.04
CA SER A 111 15.76 -2.18 7.97
C SER A 111 14.37 -2.83 8.01
N ALA A 112 14.31 -4.15 8.23
CA ALA A 112 13.06 -4.88 8.39
C ALA A 112 12.29 -4.46 9.64
N ALA A 113 12.97 -4.21 10.76
CA ALA A 113 12.36 -3.72 11.99
C ALA A 113 11.74 -2.33 11.80
N THR A 114 12.46 -1.39 11.16
CA THR A 114 11.94 -0.05 10.84
C THR A 114 10.74 -0.13 9.89
N GLY A 115 10.80 -0.99 8.88
CA GLY A 115 9.67 -1.23 7.97
C GLY A 115 8.42 -1.74 8.68
N LYS A 116 8.58 -2.71 9.59
CA LYS A 116 7.47 -3.23 10.41
C LYS A 116 6.93 -2.20 11.40
N ALA A 117 7.79 -1.42 12.04
CA ALA A 117 7.37 -0.33 12.92
C ALA A 117 6.55 0.73 12.16
N GLY A 118 7.00 1.11 10.96
CA GLY A 118 6.25 2.01 10.07
C GLY A 118 4.88 1.44 9.69
N ALA A 119 4.78 0.15 9.40
CA ALA A 119 3.50 -0.51 9.11
C ALA A 119 2.53 -0.47 10.31
N ILE A 120 3.03 -0.68 11.53
CA ILE A 120 2.22 -0.59 12.76
C ILE A 120 1.68 0.83 12.94
N ILE A 121 2.55 1.84 12.85
CA ILE A 121 2.16 3.25 12.98
C ILE A 121 1.16 3.63 11.88
N GLY A 122 1.38 3.19 10.64
CA GLY A 122 0.48 3.43 9.53
C GLY A 122 -0.89 2.77 9.72
N ALA A 123 -0.94 1.52 10.20
CA ALA A 123 -2.19 0.79 10.42
C ALA A 123 -3.04 1.44 11.52
N PHE A 124 -2.46 1.73 12.68
CA PHE A 124 -3.18 2.38 13.79
C PHE A 124 -3.51 3.84 13.46
N GLY A 125 -2.58 4.56 12.82
CA GLY A 125 -2.80 5.94 12.39
C GLY A 125 -3.92 6.05 11.37
N PHE A 126 -3.97 5.17 10.37
CA PHE A 126 -5.05 5.11 9.40
C PHE A 126 -6.39 4.71 10.03
N LEU A 127 -6.39 3.73 10.93
CA LEU A 127 -7.60 3.29 11.63
C LEU A 127 -8.25 4.42 12.43
N TYR A 128 -7.44 5.25 13.08
CA TYR A 128 -7.94 6.40 13.83
C TYR A 128 -8.32 7.57 12.92
N ALA A 129 -7.54 7.82 11.86
CA ALA A 129 -7.79 8.91 10.91
C ALA A 129 -9.03 8.67 10.03
N SER A 130 -9.32 7.42 9.70
CA SER A 130 -10.43 7.03 8.81
C SER A 130 -11.80 7.02 9.50
N GLN A 131 -11.86 7.17 10.82
CA GLN A 131 -13.12 7.20 11.59
C GLN A 131 -14.06 8.29 11.08
N ASP A 132 -15.36 7.99 11.05
CA ASP A 132 -16.39 8.91 10.60
C ASP A 132 -16.52 10.09 11.57
N GLN A 133 -16.55 11.30 11.01
CA GLN A 133 -16.63 12.55 11.76
C GLN A 133 -17.98 12.70 12.49
N LYS A 134 -19.05 12.04 12.01
CA LYS A 134 -20.43 12.17 12.56
C LYS A 134 -20.86 10.99 13.43
N LYS A 135 -20.35 9.78 13.19
CA LYS A 135 -20.63 8.57 13.99
C LYS A 135 -19.36 7.69 14.11
N PRO A 136 -18.42 8.04 15.00
CA PRO A 136 -17.28 7.17 15.25
C PRO A 136 -17.74 5.83 15.84
N GLU A 137 -17.04 4.74 15.53
CA GLU A 137 -17.34 3.45 16.15
C GLU A 137 -17.06 3.50 17.67
N THR A 138 -17.81 2.71 18.45
CA THR A 138 -17.73 2.69 19.91
C THR A 138 -16.30 2.40 20.38
N GLY A 139 -15.64 3.39 20.99
CA GLY A 139 -14.25 3.29 21.48
C GLY A 139 -13.23 4.15 20.73
N TYR A 140 -13.59 4.77 19.61
CA TYR A 140 -12.71 5.63 18.82
C TYR A 140 -13.12 7.11 18.88
N SER A 141 -12.14 8.02 18.76
CA SER A 141 -12.42 9.45 18.66
C SER A 141 -12.80 9.86 17.24
N ARG A 142 -13.31 11.08 17.06
CA ARG A 142 -13.72 11.62 15.76
C ARG A 142 -12.49 11.73 14.85
N GLY A 143 -12.50 10.99 13.74
CA GLY A 143 -11.47 11.01 12.71
C GLY A 143 -11.69 12.08 11.65
N ILE A 144 -10.80 12.10 10.65
CA ILE A 144 -10.80 13.03 9.51
C ILE A 144 -11.74 12.51 8.39
N GLY A 145 -12.20 11.25 8.49
CA GLY A 145 -13.08 10.58 7.54
C GLY A 145 -12.33 9.88 6.40
N MET A 146 -12.92 8.80 5.88
CA MET A 146 -12.27 7.91 4.89
C MET A 146 -11.75 8.64 3.65
N ARG A 147 -12.52 9.59 3.11
CA ARG A 147 -12.11 10.37 1.93
C ARG A 147 -10.83 11.17 2.16
N ASN A 148 -10.74 11.85 3.31
CA ASN A 148 -9.57 12.64 3.66
C ASN A 148 -8.39 11.75 4.06
N ALA A 149 -8.65 10.61 4.70
CA ALA A 149 -7.62 9.61 4.98
C ALA A 149 -6.98 9.07 3.68
N LEU A 150 -7.78 8.84 2.63
CA LEU A 150 -7.26 8.46 1.31
C LEU A 150 -6.40 9.55 0.67
N PHE A 151 -6.76 10.84 0.82
CA PHE A 151 -5.90 11.95 0.38
C PHE A 151 -4.58 12.01 1.15
N VAL A 152 -4.60 11.77 2.46
CA VAL A 152 -3.38 11.68 3.29
C VAL A 152 -2.49 10.53 2.85
N LEU A 153 -3.06 9.36 2.55
CA LEU A 153 -2.31 8.22 2.01
C LEU A 153 -1.71 8.52 0.64
N ALA A 154 -2.46 9.16 -0.26
CA ALA A 154 -1.96 9.60 -1.55
C ALA A 154 -0.79 10.60 -1.39
N GLY A 155 -0.90 11.55 -0.47
CA GLY A 155 0.18 12.49 -0.14
C GLY A 155 1.41 11.80 0.45
N THR A 156 1.19 10.81 1.32
CA THR A 156 2.28 10.04 1.96
C THR A 156 3.05 9.22 0.92
N ASN A 157 2.41 8.67 -0.10
CA ASN A 157 3.09 7.96 -1.19
C ASN A 157 4.01 8.87 -2.03
N PHE A 158 3.77 10.19 -2.04
CA PHE A 158 4.59 11.15 -2.78
C PHE A 158 5.94 11.44 -2.10
N GLY A 159 5.99 11.37 -0.77
CA GLY A 159 7.22 11.60 0.01
C GLY A 159 8.37 10.65 -0.34
N PRO A 160 8.16 9.31 -0.28
CA PRO A 160 9.14 8.32 -0.71
C PRO A 160 9.53 8.45 -2.18
N ALA A 161 8.59 8.78 -3.07
CA ALA A 161 8.90 9.02 -4.48
C ALA A 161 9.87 10.20 -4.66
N LEU A 162 9.64 11.30 -3.94
CA LEU A 162 10.53 12.47 -3.96
C LEU A 162 11.89 12.16 -3.34
N PHE A 163 11.92 11.43 -2.22
CA PHE A 163 13.15 10.99 -1.58
C PHE A 163 13.99 10.13 -2.53
N LEU A 164 13.37 9.21 -3.27
CA LEU A 164 14.06 8.41 -4.29
C LEU A 164 14.65 9.28 -5.38
N VAL A 165 13.90 10.25 -5.93
CA VAL A 165 14.42 11.18 -6.95
C VAL A 165 15.64 11.97 -6.43
N GLY A 166 15.64 12.38 -5.16
CA GLY A 166 16.76 13.07 -4.52
C GLY A 166 17.93 12.15 -4.14
N ALA A 167 17.68 10.87 -3.89
CA ALA A 167 18.67 9.88 -3.48
C ALA A 167 19.36 9.17 -4.67
N ARG A 168 19.37 9.77 -5.87
CA ARG A 168 20.27 9.36 -6.97
C ARG A 168 21.73 9.55 -6.54
N VAL A 169 22.24 8.60 -5.78
CA VAL A 169 23.65 8.35 -5.49
C VAL A 169 23.95 6.92 -5.88
#